data_AF-A0A378X1A7-F1
#
_entry.id   AF-A0A378X1A7-F1
#
_cell.length_a   1.000
_cell.length_b   1.000
_cell.length_c   1.000
_cell.angle_alpha   90.00
_cell.angle_beta   90.00
_cell.angle_gamma   90.00
#
_symmetry.space_group_name_H-M   'P 1'
#
loop_
_entity.id
_entity.type
_entity.pdbx_description
1 polymer ?
#
loop_
_entity_poly.entity_id
_entity_poly.type
_entity_poly.pdbx_seq_one_letter_code
_entity_poly.pdbx_strand_id
1 'polypeptide(L)'
;MVRVAGLKRRAEAGLSVRSADGLSPTEQLTLIAERTQELAGRHARVFLDQVRPALSDEGIAIIGWADLDDDERRRLSGYFLDQVFPVLTPLAVDPAHPFPYISGLSLNLAVTVKDSETGGEHFARVKVPDNVDRFVRVRRTLDETPAPAEIPTSPLYPGWPPSCRWKI
;
A
#
# COMPACT_ATOMS: atom_id res chain seq x y z
N MET A 1 -15.97 3.60 -4.31
CA MET A 1 -16.29 3.93 -2.90
C MET A 1 -17.69 4.53 -2.81
N VAL A 2 -18.73 3.75 -2.47
CA VAL A 2 -20.13 4.24 -2.58
C VAL A 2 -20.98 3.87 -1.35
N ARG A 3 -20.94 2.61 -0.90
CA ARG A 3 -21.86 2.08 0.13
C ARG A 3 -21.64 2.72 1.51
N VAL A 4 -20.42 2.68 2.04
CA VAL A 4 -20.09 3.28 3.35
C VAL A 4 -20.26 4.80 3.33
N ALA A 5 -19.90 5.46 2.22
CA ALA A 5 -20.08 6.91 2.08
C ALA A 5 -21.56 7.31 2.13
N GLY A 6 -22.44 6.54 1.46
CA GLY A 6 -23.88 6.75 1.55
C GLY A 6 -24.43 6.53 2.96
N LEU A 7 -23.90 5.52 3.67
CA LEU A 7 -24.29 5.21 5.04
C LEU A 7 -23.88 6.32 6.02
N LYS A 8 -22.65 6.85 5.90
CA LYS A 8 -22.18 8.01 6.69
C LYS A 8 -23.06 9.24 6.51
N ARG A 9 -23.40 9.60 5.26
CA ARG A 9 -24.30 10.73 4.99
C ARG A 9 -25.67 10.57 5.63
N ARG A 10 -26.21 9.34 5.66
CA ARG A 10 -27.50 9.06 6.33
C ARG A 10 -27.39 9.22 7.85
N ALA A 11 -26.30 8.74 8.43
CA ALA A 11 -26.03 8.90 9.87
C ALA A 11 -25.90 10.39 10.25
N GLU A 12 -25.13 11.17 9.49
CA GLU A 12 -24.92 12.61 9.71
C GLU A 12 -26.20 13.42 9.53
N ALA A 13 -27.03 13.08 8.56
CA ALA A 13 -28.31 13.75 8.31
C ALA A 13 -29.42 13.33 9.30
N GLY A 14 -29.14 12.44 10.27
CA GLY A 14 -30.14 11.95 11.23
C GLY A 14 -31.26 11.12 10.58
N LEU A 15 -31.04 10.58 9.37
CA LEU A 15 -32.03 9.79 8.66
C LEU A 15 -32.15 8.41 9.32
N SER A 16 -33.30 8.16 9.95
CA SER A 16 -33.60 6.94 10.71
C SER A 16 -33.97 5.72 9.84
N VAL A 17 -33.50 5.67 8.59
CA VAL A 17 -33.76 4.54 7.69
C VAL A 17 -32.93 3.34 8.16
N ARG A 18 -33.61 2.39 8.80
CA ARG A 18 -33.02 1.11 9.23
C ARG A 18 -32.78 0.20 8.02
N SER A 19 -31.77 -0.66 8.12
CA SER A 19 -31.54 -1.75 7.17
C SER A 19 -32.58 -2.87 7.31
N ALA A 20 -32.53 -3.84 6.40
CA ALA A 20 -33.46 -4.97 6.38
C ALA A 20 -33.38 -5.86 7.64
N ASP A 21 -32.23 -5.86 8.32
CA ASP A 21 -31.97 -6.52 9.60
C ASP A 21 -32.28 -5.63 10.82
N GLY A 22 -32.87 -4.45 10.60
CA GLY A 22 -33.33 -3.54 11.65
C GLY A 22 -32.25 -2.63 12.22
N LEU A 23 -31.01 -2.65 11.73
CA LEU A 23 -29.93 -1.81 12.26
C LEU A 23 -30.02 -0.35 11.78
N SER A 24 -29.74 0.58 12.68
CA SER A 24 -29.53 1.99 12.33
C SER A 24 -28.24 2.19 11.53
N PRO A 25 -28.09 3.31 10.80
CA PRO A 25 -26.86 3.63 10.09
C PRO A 25 -25.60 3.62 10.98
N THR A 26 -25.70 4.12 12.22
CA THR A 26 -24.57 4.13 13.16
C THR A 26 -24.19 2.73 13.62
N GLU A 27 -25.17 1.88 13.96
CA GLU A 27 -24.91 0.48 14.33
C GLU A 27 -24.26 -0.30 13.18
N GLN A 28 -24.74 -0.11 11.94
CA GLN A 28 -24.10 -0.70 10.77
C GLN A 28 -22.66 -0.22 10.58
N LEU A 29 -22.38 1.08 10.76
CA LEU A 29 -21.02 1.62 10.63
C LEU A 29 -20.06 1.01 11.66
N THR A 30 -20.52 0.83 12.90
CA THR A 30 -19.74 0.16 13.96
C THR A 30 -19.41 -1.28 13.57
N LEU A 31 -20.41 -2.07 13.17
CA LEU A 31 -20.19 -3.47 12.76
C LEU A 31 -19.29 -3.59 11.53
N ILE A 32 -19.45 -2.69 10.55
CA ILE A 32 -18.57 -2.64 9.37
C ILE A 32 -17.13 -2.35 9.80
N ALA A 33 -16.91 -1.41 10.72
CA ALA A 33 -15.58 -1.07 11.19
C ALA A 33 -14.91 -2.26 11.90
N GLU A 34 -15.61 -2.89 12.84
CA GLU A 34 -15.13 -4.08 13.56
C GLU A 34 -14.76 -5.21 12.60
N ARG A 35 -15.69 -5.55 11.69
CA ARG A 35 -15.47 -6.63 10.72
C ARG A 35 -14.32 -6.31 9.76
N THR A 36 -14.19 -5.07 9.34
CA THR A 36 -13.10 -4.65 8.44
C THR A 36 -11.74 -4.76 9.13
N GLN A 37 -11.64 -4.40 10.41
CA GLN A 37 -10.39 -4.55 11.17
C GLN A 37 -10.00 -6.03 11.34
N GLU A 38 -10.97 -6.90 11.64
CA GLU A 38 -10.72 -8.34 11.71
C GLU A 38 -10.20 -8.89 10.37
N LEU A 39 -10.84 -8.52 9.26
CA LEU A 39 -10.41 -8.94 7.92
C LEU A 39 -9.04 -8.40 7.55
N ALA A 40 -8.73 -7.14 7.88
CA ALA A 40 -7.41 -6.56 7.65
C ALA A 40 -6.32 -7.29 8.42
N GLY A 41 -6.57 -7.59 9.71
CA GLY A 41 -5.66 -8.38 10.53
C GLY A 41 -5.46 -9.80 10.00
N ARG A 42 -6.53 -10.46 9.55
CA ARG A 42 -6.44 -11.77 8.90
C ARG A 42 -5.63 -11.73 7.61
N HIS A 43 -5.84 -10.72 6.77
CA HIS A 43 -5.09 -10.54 5.53
C HIS A 43 -3.59 -10.36 5.81
N ALA A 44 -3.24 -9.51 6.77
CA ALA A 44 -1.83 -9.31 7.17
C ALA A 44 -1.19 -10.61 7.65
N ARG A 45 -1.85 -11.38 8.52
CA ARG A 45 -1.35 -12.68 9.00
C ARG A 45 -1.16 -13.68 7.88
N VAL A 46 -2.14 -13.85 7.00
CA VAL A 46 -2.01 -14.75 5.84
C VAL A 46 -0.83 -14.35 4.98
N PHE A 47 -0.64 -13.05 4.73
CA PHE A 47 0.51 -12.59 3.96
C PHE A 47 1.84 -12.88 4.66
N LEU A 48 1.97 -12.55 5.94
CA LEU A 48 3.23 -12.66 6.69
C LEU A 48 3.61 -14.10 7.04
N ASP A 49 2.62 -14.91 7.41
CA ASP A 49 2.82 -16.24 8.01
C ASP A 49 2.67 -17.39 7.00
N GLN A 50 2.06 -17.14 5.83
CA GLN A 50 1.80 -18.18 4.82
C GLN A 50 2.34 -17.79 3.45
N VAL A 51 1.89 -16.65 2.88
CA VAL A 51 2.23 -16.28 1.50
C VAL A 51 3.71 -15.92 1.37
N ARG A 52 4.23 -15.06 2.26
CA ARG A 52 5.63 -14.62 2.19
C ARG A 52 6.63 -15.77 2.41
N PRO A 53 6.43 -16.69 3.38
CA PRO A 53 7.25 -17.89 3.50
C PRO A 53 7.18 -18.79 2.27
N ALA A 54 5.97 -19.09 1.75
CA ALA A 54 5.82 -19.94 0.58
C ALA A 54 6.48 -19.35 -0.68
N LEU A 55 6.45 -18.02 -0.85
CA LEU A 55 7.21 -17.35 -1.91
C LEU A 55 8.72 -17.54 -1.73
N SER A 56 9.24 -17.46 -0.50
CA SER A 56 10.65 -17.65 -0.21
C SER A 56 11.11 -19.09 -0.47
N ASP A 57 10.26 -20.08 -0.21
CA ASP A 57 10.54 -21.50 -0.50
C ASP A 57 10.70 -21.73 -2.01
N GLU A 58 9.99 -20.95 -2.83
CA GLU A 58 10.11 -20.90 -4.29
C GLU A 58 11.21 -19.93 -4.79
N GLY A 59 12.07 -19.43 -3.90
CA GLY A 59 13.18 -18.53 -4.23
C GLY A 59 12.79 -17.07 -4.50
N ILE A 60 11.54 -16.67 -4.22
CA ILE A 60 11.04 -15.30 -4.37
C ILE A 60 11.00 -14.61 -2.99
N ALA A 61 11.98 -13.75 -2.73
CA ALA A 61 12.06 -13.00 -1.47
C ALA A 61 11.61 -11.54 -1.64
N ILE A 62 10.70 -11.09 -0.77
CA ILE A 62 10.36 -9.67 -0.59
C ILE A 62 11.18 -9.16 0.60
N ILE A 63 12.23 -8.41 0.33
CA ILE A 63 13.21 -7.95 1.32
C ILE A 63 13.15 -6.44 1.53
N GLY A 64 13.56 -5.99 2.72
CA GLY A 64 13.66 -4.57 3.05
C GLY A 64 15.05 -4.01 2.84
N TRP A 65 15.20 -2.70 3.01
CA TRP A 65 16.49 -1.99 2.87
C TRP A 65 17.59 -2.57 3.77
N ALA A 66 17.22 -3.02 4.98
CA ALA A 66 18.15 -3.57 5.96
C ALA A 66 18.78 -4.89 5.51
N ASP A 67 18.08 -5.66 4.66
CA ASP A 67 18.50 -6.99 4.20
C ASP A 67 19.43 -6.94 2.96
N LEU A 68 19.63 -5.74 2.39
CA LEU A 68 20.48 -5.53 1.23
C LEU A 68 21.96 -5.47 1.60
N ASP A 69 22.82 -6.00 0.74
CA ASP A 69 24.26 -5.78 0.82
C ASP A 69 24.67 -4.37 0.34
N ASP A 70 25.93 -4.01 0.53
CA ASP A 70 26.41 -2.66 0.21
C ASP A 70 26.38 -2.35 -1.29
N ASP A 71 26.53 -3.35 -2.16
CA ASP A 71 26.53 -3.18 -3.62
C ASP A 71 25.09 -2.97 -4.12
N GLU A 72 24.15 -3.76 -3.60
CA GLU A 72 22.71 -3.64 -3.82
C GLU A 72 22.19 -2.28 -3.35
N ARG A 73 22.61 -1.83 -2.15
CA ARG A 73 22.28 -0.50 -1.62
C ARG A 73 22.77 0.61 -2.54
N ARG A 74 24.05 0.58 -2.96
CA ARG A 74 24.60 1.60 -3.87
C ARG A 74 23.82 1.67 -5.19
N ARG A 75 23.49 0.51 -5.78
CA ARG A 75 22.71 0.45 -7.02
C ARG A 75 21.29 1.01 -6.84
N LEU A 76 20.60 0.62 -5.77
CA LEU A 76 19.23 1.07 -5.50
C LEU A 76 19.18 2.54 -5.07
N SER A 77 20.21 3.06 -4.41
CA SER A 77 20.38 4.50 -4.19
C SER A 77 20.51 5.26 -5.51
N GLY A 78 21.30 4.76 -6.46
CA GLY A 78 21.38 5.35 -7.81
C GLY A 78 20.01 5.35 -8.51
N TYR A 79 19.32 4.22 -8.53
CA TYR A 79 17.96 4.12 -9.06
C TYR A 79 17.01 5.13 -8.39
N PHE A 80 17.06 5.26 -7.06
CA PHE A 80 16.25 6.22 -6.34
C PHE A 80 16.55 7.65 -6.77
N LEU A 81 17.82 8.06 -6.80
CA LEU A 81 18.21 9.42 -7.16
C LEU A 81 17.89 9.77 -8.62
N ASP A 82 18.07 8.82 -9.53
CA ASP A 82 17.92 9.06 -10.96
C ASP A 82 16.47 8.95 -11.46
N GLN A 83 15.65 8.09 -10.83
CA GLN A 83 14.30 7.75 -11.34
C GLN A 83 13.17 8.11 -10.38
N VAL A 84 13.34 7.89 -9.07
CA VAL A 84 12.26 8.06 -8.09
C VAL A 84 12.24 9.48 -7.53
N PHE A 85 13.38 9.97 -7.05
CA PHE A 85 13.52 11.28 -6.41
C PHE A 85 13.03 12.44 -7.28
N PRO A 86 13.32 12.50 -8.61
CA PRO A 86 12.88 13.62 -9.44
C PRO A 86 11.36 13.73 -9.60
N VAL A 87 10.62 12.65 -9.34
CA VAL A 87 9.15 12.62 -9.41
C VAL A 87 8.48 12.67 -8.03
N LEU A 88 9.25 12.67 -6.94
CA LEU A 88 8.72 12.91 -5.61
C LEU A 88 8.35 14.40 -5.47
N THR A 89 7.19 14.64 -4.89
CA THR A 89 6.68 16.00 -4.60
C THR A 89 6.41 16.15 -3.10
N PRO A 90 7.46 16.30 -2.26
CA PRO A 90 7.28 16.58 -0.84
C PRO A 90 6.54 17.90 -0.65
N LEU A 91 5.56 17.90 0.24
CA LEU A 91 4.76 19.07 0.56
C LEU A 91 4.77 19.29 2.07
N ALA A 92 5.42 20.37 2.49
CA ALA A 92 5.41 20.80 3.87
C ALA A 92 3.99 21.16 4.30
N VAL A 93 3.62 20.80 5.53
CA VAL A 93 2.37 21.21 6.15
C VAL A 93 2.71 22.11 7.32
N ASP A 94 2.13 23.30 7.29
CA ASP A 94 2.26 24.28 8.36
C ASP A 94 0.88 24.87 8.71
N PRO A 95 0.72 25.48 9.89
CA PRO A 95 -0.55 26.06 10.31
C PRO A 95 -1.01 27.28 9.48
N ALA A 96 -0.11 27.91 8.72
CA ALA A 96 -0.42 29.11 7.96
C ALA A 96 -1.11 28.80 6.61
N HIS A 97 -1.10 27.53 6.18
CA HIS A 97 -1.73 27.09 4.93
C HIS A 97 -2.78 25.99 5.16
N PRO A 98 -3.84 25.93 4.33
CA PRO A 98 -4.79 24.82 4.36
C PRO A 98 -4.09 23.47 4.15
N PHE A 99 -4.56 22.44 4.85
CA PHE A 99 -4.02 21.09 4.70
C PHE A 99 -4.12 20.62 3.23
N PRO A 100 -3.05 20.03 2.67
CA PRO A 100 -3.01 19.74 1.25
C PRO A 100 -4.00 18.65 0.84
N TYR A 101 -4.60 18.79 -0.33
CA TYR A 101 -5.50 17.79 -0.90
C TYR A 101 -4.80 16.43 -1.09
N ILE A 102 -5.38 15.37 -0.54
CA ILE A 102 -4.89 13.99 -0.68
C ILE A 102 -5.72 13.28 -1.75
N SER A 103 -5.05 12.81 -2.82
CA SER A 103 -5.70 12.02 -3.86
C SER A 103 -6.23 10.69 -3.31
N GLY A 104 -7.47 10.35 -3.66
CA GLY A 104 -8.02 9.02 -3.35
C GLY A 104 -7.19 7.90 -3.97
N LEU A 105 -7.12 6.75 -3.28
CA LEU A 105 -6.37 5.55 -3.69
C LEU A 105 -4.85 5.76 -3.88
N SER A 106 -4.29 6.87 -3.41
CA SER A 106 -2.84 7.11 -3.47
C SER A 106 -2.16 6.74 -2.16
N LEU A 107 -0.95 6.18 -2.24
CA LEU A 107 -0.09 5.97 -1.10
C LEU A 107 0.63 7.28 -0.75
N ASN A 108 0.54 7.71 0.51
CA ASN A 108 1.16 8.92 1.01
C ASN A 108 1.93 8.59 2.28
N LEU A 109 3.14 9.12 2.40
CA LEU A 109 3.96 9.06 3.60
C LEU A 109 3.78 10.37 4.37
N ALA A 110 3.48 10.24 5.66
CA ALA A 110 3.53 11.34 6.62
C ALA A 110 4.90 11.29 7.28
N VAL A 111 5.71 12.32 7.08
CA VAL A 111 7.11 12.37 7.51
C VAL A 111 7.29 13.56 8.45
N THR A 112 7.82 13.32 9.64
CA THR A 112 8.31 14.38 10.53
C THR A 112 9.81 14.49 10.36
N VAL A 113 10.28 15.67 9.99
CA VAL A 113 11.70 16.00 9.87
C VAL A 113 12.07 16.90 11.03
N LYS A 114 13.16 16.58 11.71
CA LYS A 114 13.71 17.42 12.78
C LYS A 114 14.89 18.20 12.24
N ASP A 115 14.84 19.52 12.39
CA ASP A 115 15.97 20.40 12.12
C ASP A 115 17.07 20.12 13.15
N SER A 116 18.28 19.81 12.67
CA SER A 116 19.43 19.49 13.50
C SER A 116 20.02 20.69 14.25
N GLU A 117 19.82 21.90 13.74
CA GLU A 117 20.37 23.14 14.29
C GLU A 117 19.38 23.80 15.24
N THR A 118 18.12 23.93 14.83
CA THR A 118 17.08 24.62 15.61
C THR A 118 16.30 23.69 16.54
N GLY A 119 16.34 22.37 16.27
CA GLY A 119 15.53 21.38 16.98
C GLY A 119 14.05 21.41 16.61
N GLY A 120 13.62 22.30 15.70
CA GLY A 120 12.24 22.41 15.25
C GLY A 120 11.78 21.17 14.47
N GLU A 121 10.51 20.81 14.64
CA GLU A 121 9.89 19.73 13.88
C GLU A 121 9.07 20.29 12.71
N HIS A 122 9.27 19.72 11.53
CA HIS A 122 8.54 20.03 10.33
C HIS A 122 7.79 18.79 9.86
N PHE A 123 6.51 18.94 9.56
CA PHE A 123 5.73 17.87 8.96
C PHE A 123 5.72 18.02 7.45
N ALA A 124 5.98 16.93 6.74
CA ALA A 124 5.90 16.87 5.30
C ALA A 124 5.09 15.65 4.86
N ARG A 125 4.27 15.84 3.82
CA ARG A 125 3.62 14.76 3.09
C ARG A 125 4.43 14.43 1.86
N VAL A 126 4.74 13.16 1.64
CA VAL A 126 5.34 12.66 0.39
C VAL A 126 4.35 11.73 -0.30
N LYS A 127 3.86 12.12 -1.47
CA LYS A 127 3.05 11.21 -2.30
C LYS A 127 3.98 10.18 -2.95
N VAL A 128 3.65 8.90 -2.80
CA VAL A 128 4.37 7.84 -3.50
C VAL A 128 3.88 7.79 -4.95
N PRO A 129 4.76 7.96 -5.94
CA PRO A 129 4.41 7.91 -7.35
C PRO A 129 3.85 6.53 -7.72
N ASP A 130 2.82 6.52 -8.57
CA ASP A 130 2.25 5.31 -9.17
C ASP A 130 2.80 5.02 -10.57
N ASN A 131 3.63 5.93 -11.10
CA ASN A 131 4.34 5.80 -12.37
C ASN A 131 5.73 5.15 -12.23
N VAL A 132 6.04 4.59 -11.06
CA VAL A 132 7.25 3.80 -10.81
C VAL A 132 6.86 2.42 -10.30
N ASP A 133 7.72 1.43 -10.52
CA ASP A 133 7.46 0.06 -10.11
C ASP A 133 7.33 -0.04 -8.58
N ARG A 134 6.23 -0.64 -8.11
CA ARG A 134 6.00 -0.88 -6.68
C ARG A 134 7.01 -1.87 -6.09
N PHE A 135 7.51 -2.79 -6.90
CA PHE A 135 8.53 -3.75 -6.52
C PHE A 135 9.72 -3.61 -7.47
N VAL A 136 10.88 -3.29 -6.91
CA VAL A 136 12.12 -3.17 -7.67
C VAL A 136 12.92 -4.46 -7.50
N ARG A 137 13.30 -5.09 -8.61
CA ARG A 137 14.08 -6.33 -8.57
C ARG A 137 15.51 -6.04 -8.11
N VAL A 138 15.91 -6.67 -7.01
CA VAL A 138 17.29 -6.68 -6.55
C VAL A 138 18.03 -7.74 -7.36
N ARG A 139 18.73 -7.35 -8.44
CA ARG A 139 19.57 -8.29 -9.20
C ARG A 139 20.73 -8.72 -8.30
N ARG A 140 20.72 -9.95 -7.80
CA ARG A 140 21.91 -10.59 -7.22
C ARG A 140 22.82 -11.01 -8.36
N THR A 141 24.08 -10.63 -8.29
CA THR A 141 25.10 -10.78 -9.34
C THR A 141 25.56 -12.23 -9.58
N LEU A 142 24.82 -13.24 -9.10
CA LEU A 142 25.18 -14.66 -9.22
C LEU A 142 24.23 -15.49 -10.09
N ASP A 143 23.21 -14.88 -10.70
CA ASP A 143 22.34 -15.59 -11.63
C ASP A 143 22.57 -15.15 -13.08
N GLU A 144 23.45 -15.86 -13.78
CA GLU A 144 23.19 -16.21 -15.19
C GLU A 144 21.98 -17.16 -15.24
N THR A 145 20.82 -16.68 -14.82
CA THR A 145 19.55 -17.34 -15.11
C THR A 145 18.94 -16.60 -16.31
N PRO A 146 18.61 -17.31 -17.41
CA PRO A 146 18.04 -16.68 -18.59
C PRO A 146 16.74 -15.95 -18.23
N ALA A 147 16.36 -14.99 -19.08
CA ALA A 147 15.15 -14.17 -18.95
C ALA A 147 13.96 -14.98 -18.41
N PRO A 148 13.11 -14.38 -17.54
CA PRO A 148 12.07 -15.11 -16.84
C PRO A 148 11.26 -15.94 -17.84
N ALA A 149 11.30 -17.26 -17.69
CA ALA A 149 10.37 -18.15 -18.38
C ALA A 149 8.97 -17.63 -18.07
N GLU A 150 8.18 -17.41 -19.12
CA GLU A 150 6.77 -17.03 -19.02
C GLU A 150 6.13 -17.87 -17.92
N ILE A 151 5.58 -17.21 -16.90
CA ILE A 151 4.79 -17.89 -15.87
C ILE A 151 3.73 -18.68 -16.63
N PRO A 152 3.71 -20.03 -16.55
CA PRO A 152 2.73 -20.81 -17.28
C PRO A 152 1.34 -20.36 -16.83
N THR A 153 0.58 -19.79 -17.75
CA THR A 153 -0.80 -19.31 -17.53
C THR A 153 -1.81 -20.46 -17.37
N SER A 154 -1.34 -21.62 -16.92
CA SER A 154 -2.17 -22.80 -16.68
C SER A 154 -3.10 -22.53 -15.50
N PRO A 155 -4.40 -22.85 -15.62
CA PRO A 155 -5.38 -22.57 -14.59
C PRO A 155 -5.15 -23.49 -13.38
N LEU A 156 -4.41 -23.01 -12.38
CA LEU A 156 -4.17 -23.73 -11.13
C LEU A 156 -5.43 -23.91 -10.26
N TYR A 157 -6.62 -23.47 -10.70
CA TYR A 157 -7.87 -23.65 -9.97
C TYR A 157 -9.08 -23.82 -10.91
N PRO A 158 -9.66 -25.03 -11.05
CA PRO A 158 -10.88 -25.26 -11.81
C PRO A 158 -12.08 -24.74 -11.00
N GLY A 159 -12.41 -23.46 -11.14
CA GLY A 159 -13.60 -22.89 -10.48
C GLY A 159 -13.70 -21.36 -10.40
N TRP A 160 -12.67 -20.60 -10.77
CA TRP A 160 -12.72 -19.14 -10.69
C TRP A 160 -13.23 -18.50 -11.99
N PRO A 161 -14.18 -17.54 -11.95
CA PRO A 161 -14.65 -16.85 -13.15
C PRO A 161 -13.54 -16.09 -13.89
N PRO A 162 -13.58 -16.00 -15.24
CA PRO A 162 -12.53 -15.42 -16.09
C PRO A 162 -12.24 -13.92 -15.86
N SER A 163 -13.03 -13.24 -15.02
CA SER A 163 -12.92 -11.81 -14.72
C SER A 163 -11.77 -11.48 -13.76
N CYS A 164 -11.18 -12.47 -13.08
CA CYS A 164 -10.02 -12.29 -12.21
C CYS A 164 -8.72 -12.45 -13.00
N ARG A 165 -8.53 -11.59 -14.02
CA ARG A 165 -7.25 -11.49 -14.73
C ARG A 165 -6.42 -10.43 -13.99
N TRP A 166 -5.49 -10.89 -13.15
CA TRP A 166 -4.49 -10.02 -12.53
C TRP A 166 -3.64 -9.41 -13.66
N LYS A 167 -3.87 -8.13 -13.97
CA LYS A 167 -2.87 -7.32 -14.67
C LYS A 167 -1.84 -6.94 -13.60
N ILE A 168 -0.68 -7.58 -13.66
CA ILE A 168 0.56 -7.01 -13.12
C ILE A 168 0.91 -5.83 -14.01
#